data_AF-A0A4Q1S8R4-F1
#
_entry.id   AF-A0A4Q1S8R4-F1
#
_cell.length_a   1.000
_cell.length_b   1.000
_cell.length_c   1.000
_cell.angle_alpha   90.00
_cell.angle_beta   90.00
_cell.angle_gamma   90.00
#
_symmetry.space_group_name_H-M   'P 1'
#
loop_
_entity.id
_entity.type
_entity.pdbx_description
1 polymer ?
#
loop_
_entity_poly.entity_id
_entity_poly.type
_entity_poly.pdbx_seq_one_letter_code
_entity_poly.pdbx_strand_id
1 'polypeptide(L)'
;MGSSQRNVHPYCDMMYTATMEISITQLRQNLFEVVNQAMEGKQVWVTYKGRRFRIAPEESPPSRLDRMTPLEVIAPGVDLDNSSMLEEMERAWEKDWSEL
;
A
#
# COMPACT_ATOMS: atom_id res chain seq x y z
N MET A 1 13.82 -9.50 33.55
CA MET A 1 14.67 -9.02 32.44
C MET A 1 14.86 -10.18 31.49
N GLY A 2 14.17 -10.17 30.36
CA GLY A 2 14.17 -11.27 29.40
C GLY A 2 13.57 -10.76 28.11
N SER A 3 14.30 -9.86 27.46
CA SER A 3 13.86 -9.22 26.21
C SER A 3 13.95 -10.24 25.09
N SER A 4 12.79 -10.75 24.69
CA SER A 4 12.59 -11.61 23.53
C SER A 4 13.07 -10.89 22.26
N GLN A 5 14.24 -11.29 21.77
CA GLN A 5 14.76 -10.84 20.47
C GLN A 5 13.93 -11.52 19.37
N ARG A 6 12.98 -10.78 18.80
CA ARG A 6 12.32 -11.21 17.55
C ARG A 6 13.30 -11.00 16.41
N ASN A 7 13.82 -12.13 15.90
CA ASN A 7 14.54 -12.23 14.64
C ASN A 7 13.70 -11.60 13.51
N VAL A 8 14.10 -10.41 13.06
CA VAL A 8 13.63 -9.82 11.80
C VAL A 8 14.60 -10.24 10.71
N HIS A 9 14.12 -11.10 9.80
CA HIS A 9 14.88 -11.57 8.64
C HIS A 9 15.31 -10.37 7.76
N PRO A 10 16.58 -10.28 7.34
CA PRO A 10 17.11 -9.09 6.64
C PRO A 10 16.81 -9.05 5.13
N TYR A 11 15.87 -9.85 4.62
CA TYR A 11 15.61 -9.98 3.19
C TYR A 11 14.12 -10.02 2.88
N CYS A 12 13.39 -8.92 3.04
CA CYS A 12 12.11 -8.72 2.33
C CYS A 12 11.58 -7.28 2.49
N ASP A 13 12.28 -6.27 1.94
CA ASP A 13 11.62 -5.06 1.42
C ASP A 13 12.63 -4.20 0.64
N MET A 14 13.07 -4.68 -0.53
CA MET A 14 13.84 -3.85 -1.46
C MET A 14 12.91 -3.35 -2.56
N MET A 15 11.83 -2.67 -2.17
CA MET A 15 11.15 -1.76 -3.08
C MET A 15 12.18 -0.69 -3.43
N TYR A 16 12.64 -0.67 -4.68
CA TYR A 16 13.51 0.39 -5.21
C TYR A 16 12.74 1.71 -5.17
N THR A 17 12.63 2.34 -4.01
CA THR A 17 12.25 3.74 -3.92
C THR A 17 13.41 4.51 -4.52
N ALA A 18 13.35 4.75 -5.83
CA ALA A 18 14.28 5.60 -6.55
C ALA A 18 14.09 7.03 -6.03
N THR A 19 14.70 7.34 -4.89
CA THR A 19 14.73 8.67 -4.31
C THR A 19 15.61 9.53 -5.20
N MET A 20 15.00 10.41 -5.99
CA MET A 20 15.71 11.32 -6.87
C MET A 20 16.15 12.56 -6.08
N GLU A 21 17.45 12.82 -6.02
CA GLU A 21 18.03 14.00 -5.38
C GLU A 21 18.49 15.02 -6.43
N ILE A 22 18.03 16.27 -6.29
CA ILE A 22 18.34 17.38 -7.20
C ILE A 22 18.89 18.59 -6.43
N SER A 23 19.64 19.44 -7.11
CA SER A 23 20.08 20.73 -6.56
C SER A 23 18.99 21.79 -6.62
N ILE A 24 19.08 22.83 -5.78
CA ILE A 24 18.16 23.98 -5.84
C ILE A 24 18.18 24.69 -7.21
N THR A 25 19.30 24.63 -7.93
CA THR A 25 19.44 25.25 -9.26
C THR A 25 18.58 24.51 -10.29
N GLN A 26 18.60 23.18 -10.25
CA GLN A 26 17.76 22.34 -11.12
C GLN A 26 16.27 22.49 -10.77
N LEU A 27 15.93 22.58 -9.48
CA LEU A 27 14.57 22.92 -9.06
C LEU A 27 14.12 24.26 -9.67
N ARG A 28 14.97 25.30 -9.62
CA ARG A 28 14.63 26.61 -10.18
C ARG A 28 14.42 26.58 -11.70
N GLN A 29 15.23 25.79 -12.41
CA GLN A 29 15.13 25.67 -13.86
C GLN A 29 13.89 24.89 -14.29
N ASN A 30 13.55 23.82 -13.55
CA ASN A 30 12.54 22.84 -13.95
C ASN A 30 11.43 22.71 -12.89
N LEU A 31 10.99 23.83 -12.32
CA LEU A 31 10.08 23.85 -11.16
C LEU A 31 8.80 23.03 -11.40
N PHE A 32 8.14 23.27 -12.53
CA PHE A 32 6.88 22.59 -12.86
C PHE A 32 7.07 21.10 -13.16
N GLU A 33 8.18 20.72 -13.80
CA GLU A 33 8.46 19.31 -14.07
C GLU A 33 8.67 18.52 -12.77
N VAL A 34 9.42 19.11 -11.82
CA VAL A 34 9.66 18.53 -10.50
C VAL A 34 8.37 18.39 -9.71
N VAL A 35 7.49 19.39 -9.75
CA VAL A 35 6.18 19.35 -9.10
C VAL A 35 5.29 18.27 -9.73
N ASN A 36 5.23 18.19 -11.06
CA ASN A 36 4.45 17.14 -11.74
C ASN A 36 4.93 15.74 -11.37
N GLN A 37 6.25 15.52 -11.32
CA GLN A 37 6.82 14.25 -10.86
C GLN A 37 6.44 13.94 -9.41
N ALA A 38 6.43 14.94 -8.53
CA ALA A 38 5.97 14.77 -7.16
C ALA A 38 4.47 14.42 -7.06
N MET A 39 3.64 15.01 -7.93
CA MET A 39 2.21 14.68 -8.03
C MET A 39 1.95 13.28 -8.57
N GLU A 40 2.82 12.75 -9.44
CA GLU A 40 2.79 11.36 -9.90
C GLU A 40 3.17 10.34 -8.81
N GLY A 41 3.56 10.81 -7.62
CA GLY A 41 3.97 9.98 -6.50
C GLY A 41 5.47 9.68 -6.46
N LYS A 42 6.31 10.37 -7.26
CA LYS A 42 7.77 10.25 -7.16
C LYS A 42 8.27 11.13 -6.00
N GLN A 43 9.09 10.56 -5.14
CA GLN A 43 9.66 11.30 -4.01
C GLN A 43 10.89 12.09 -4.47
N VAL A 44 10.79 13.42 -4.52
CA VAL A 44 11.88 14.31 -4.93
C VAL A 44 12.53 14.98 -3.72
N TRP A 45 13.85 14.87 -3.62
CA TRP A 45 14.66 15.53 -2.61
C TRP A 45 15.46 16.68 -3.21
N VAL A 46 15.44 17.83 -2.56
CA VAL A 46 16.17 19.03 -2.99
C VAL A 46 17.25 19.37 -1.99
N THR A 47 18.49 19.50 -2.47
CA THR A 47 19.64 19.86 -1.62
C THR A 47 20.04 21.31 -1.84
N TYR A 48 20.15 22.06 -0.72
CA TYR A 48 20.62 23.43 -0.70
C TYR A 48 21.45 23.71 0.55
N LYS A 49 22.69 24.20 0.39
CA LYS A 49 23.59 24.56 1.49
C LYS A 49 23.73 23.44 2.55
N GLY A 50 23.85 22.20 2.09
CA GLY A 50 23.97 21.02 2.96
C GLY A 50 22.68 20.59 3.67
N ARG A 51 21.55 21.25 3.40
CA ARG A 51 20.22 20.85 3.90
C ARG A 51 19.44 20.17 2.80
N ARG A 52 18.65 19.16 3.17
CA ARG A 52 17.77 18.41 2.27
C ARG A 52 16.31 18.74 2.57
N PHE A 53 15.56 19.04 1.53
CA PHE A 53 14.13 19.34 1.56
C PHE A 53 13.40 18.26 0.77
N ARG A 54 12.21 17.84 1.24
CA ARG A 54 11.37 16.88 0.54
C ARG A 54 10.22 17.63 -0.13
N ILE A 55 10.01 17.38 -1.42
CA ILE A 55 8.80 17.81 -2.13
C ILE A 55 7.89 16.61 -2.24
N ALA A 56 6.72 16.70 -1.62
CA ALA A 56 5.65 15.73 -1.70
C ALA A 56 4.31 16.49 -1.59
N PRO A 57 3.25 16.03 -2.25
CA PRO A 57 1.92 16.59 -2.05
C PRO A 57 1.48 16.40 -0.59
N GLU A 58 0.67 17.35 -0.08
CA GLU A 58 0.11 17.29 1.28
C GLU A 58 -0.83 16.10 1.45
N GLU A 59 -1.61 15.82 0.41
CA GLU A 59 -2.47 14.65 0.31
C GLU A 59 -1.72 13.50 -0.38
N SER A 60 -1.92 12.27 0.10
CA SER A 60 -1.41 11.10 -0.61
C SER A 60 -2.04 11.07 -2.00
N PRO A 61 -1.26 10.86 -3.08
CA PRO A 61 -1.83 10.79 -4.41
C PRO A 61 -2.92 9.70 -4.42
N PRO A 62 -4.09 9.97 -5.02
CA PRO A 62 -5.20 9.03 -5.01
C PRO A 62 -4.71 7.71 -5.61
N SER A 63 -4.76 6.66 -4.80
CA SER A 63 -4.37 5.32 -5.20
C SER A 63 -5.17 4.93 -6.43
N ARG A 64 -4.60 4.10 -7.30
CA ARG A 64 -5.36 3.53 -8.43
C ARG A 64 -6.60 2.76 -7.93
N LEU A 65 -6.55 2.27 -6.68
CA LEU A 65 -7.65 1.59 -6.01
C LEU A 65 -8.76 2.56 -5.57
N ASP A 66 -8.44 3.82 -5.26
CA ASP A 66 -9.45 4.83 -4.87
C ASP A 66 -10.38 5.20 -6.04
N ARG A 67 -9.96 4.91 -7.27
CA ARG A 67 -10.75 5.13 -8.49
C ARG A 67 -11.63 3.94 -8.86
N MET A 68 -11.50 2.82 -8.16
CA MET A 68 -12.29 1.62 -8.45
C MET A 68 -13.60 1.71 -7.70
N THR A 69 -14.72 1.59 -8.42
CA THR A 69 -16.03 1.41 -7.79
C THR A 69 -16.04 0.05 -7.08
N PRO A 70 -16.29 -0.01 -5.76
CA PRO A 70 -16.45 -1.28 -5.07
C PRO A 70 -17.62 -2.04 -5.71
N LEU A 71 -17.35 -3.28 -6.14
CA LEU A 71 -18.42 -4.15 -6.60
C LEU A 71 -19.14 -4.69 -5.36
N GLU A 72 -20.45 -4.49 -5.30
CA GLU A 72 -21.28 -5.10 -4.28
C GLU A 72 -21.36 -6.61 -4.59
N VAL A 73 -20.62 -7.41 -3.82
CA VAL A 73 -20.52 -8.87 -4.00
C VAL A 73 -21.74 -9.60 -3.40
N ILE A 74 -22.55 -8.89 -2.62
CA ILE A 74 -23.73 -9.44 -1.94
C ILE A 74 -24.92 -9.25 -2.87
N ALA A 75 -25.59 -10.35 -3.24
CA ALA A 75 -26.82 -10.26 -4.02
C ALA A 75 -27.92 -9.60 -3.17
N PRO A 76 -28.76 -8.73 -3.75
CA PRO A 76 -29.81 -8.04 -3.02
C PRO A 76 -30.80 -9.05 -2.42
N GLY A 77 -31.04 -8.96 -1.12
CA GLY A 77 -31.94 -9.86 -0.39
C GLY A 77 -31.28 -11.11 0.21
N VAL A 78 -29.95 -11.23 0.15
CA VAL A 78 -29.22 -12.27 0.87
C VAL A 78 -28.95 -11.84 2.30
N ASP A 79 -29.42 -12.64 3.25
CA ASP A 79 -29.10 -12.52 4.67
C ASP A 79 -27.80 -13.28 4.95
N LEU A 80 -26.73 -12.55 5.28
CA LEU A 80 -25.42 -13.13 5.58
C LEU A 80 -25.35 -13.75 6.98
N ASP A 81 -26.32 -13.46 7.85
CA ASP A 81 -26.39 -14.01 9.21
C ASP A 81 -27.07 -15.40 9.24
N ASN A 82 -27.55 -15.89 8.09
CA ASN A 82 -28.13 -17.21 7.98
C ASN A 82 -27.04 -18.30 7.95
N SER A 83 -26.64 -18.78 9.14
CA SER A 83 -25.60 -19.79 9.33
C SER A 83 -25.96 -21.20 8.85
N SER A 84 -27.23 -21.46 8.56
CA SER A 84 -27.71 -22.82 8.27
C SER A 84 -26.99 -23.47 7.07
N MET A 85 -26.70 -22.69 6.03
CA MET A 85 -25.99 -23.16 4.84
C MET A 85 -24.50 -23.40 5.12
N LEU A 86 -23.89 -22.61 6.01
CA LEU A 86 -22.49 -22.78 6.41
C LEU A 86 -22.31 -24.05 7.24
N GLU A 87 -23.24 -24.34 8.15
CA GLU A 87 -23.23 -25.55 8.99
C GLU A 87 -23.33 -26.84 8.15
N GLU A 88 -24.14 -26.83 7.09
CA GLU A 88 -24.24 -27.95 6.15
C GLU A 88 -22.95 -28.15 5.35
N MET A 89 -22.31 -27.06 4.93
CA MET A 89 -21.03 -27.09 4.21
C MET A 89 -19.89 -27.57 5.12
N GLU A 90 -19.83 -27.10 6.36
CA GLU A 90 -18.80 -27.52 7.33
C GLU A 90 -18.92 -29.00 7.66
N ARG A 91 -20.13 -29.52 7.90
CA ARG A 91 -20.37 -30.95 8.12
C ARG A 91 -19.96 -31.81 6.92
N ALA A 92 -20.20 -31.32 5.69
CA ALA A 92 -19.78 -32.01 4.48
C ALA A 92 -18.24 -32.02 4.34
N TRP A 93 -17.57 -30.93 4.70
CA TRP A 93 -16.11 -30.86 4.73
C TRP A 93 -15.52 -31.78 5.80
N GLU A 94 -16.01 -31.74 7.04
CA GLU A 94 -15.54 -32.64 8.11
C GLU A 94 -15.63 -34.11 7.72
N LYS A 95 -16.71 -34.49 7.03
CA LYS A 95 -16.90 -35.84 6.52
C LYS A 95 -15.82 -36.20 5.48
N ASP A 96 -15.59 -35.36 4.48
CA ASP A 96 -14.58 -35.59 3.43
C ASP A 96 -13.17 -35.71 4.02
N TRP A 97 -12.83 -34.86 4.99
CA TRP A 97 -11.55 -34.93 5.70
C TRP A 97 -11.39 -36.16 6.60
N SER A 98 -12.50 -36.75 7.09
CA SER A 98 -12.46 -37.98 7.90
C SER A 98 -12.29 -39.26 7.08
N GLU A 99 -12.49 -39.17 5.76
CA GLU A 99 -12.36 -40.28 4.80
C GLU A 99 -10.96 -40.35 4.15
N LEU A 100 -10.07 -39.38 4.45
CA LEU A 100 -8.67 -39.31 4.02
C LEU A 100 -7.70 -39.84 5.08
#